data_AF-A0A349EQN7-F1
#
_entry.id   AF-A0A349EQN7-F1
#
_cell.length_a   1.000
_cell.length_b   1.000
_cell.length_c   1.000
_cell.angle_alpha   90.00
_cell.angle_beta   90.00
_cell.angle_gamma   90.00
#
_symmetry.space_group_name_H-M   'P 1'
#
loop_
_entity.id
_entity.type
_entity.pdbx_description
1 polymer ?
#
loop_
_entity_poly.entity_id
_entity_poly.type
_entity_poly.pdbx_seq_one_letter_code
_entity_poly.pdbx_strand_id
1 'polypeptide(L)'
;MKAVNILVILFVAVIAAPLSWAADEKPVFGPKTYEVRERFGLENRSSDVVKVREGRYMLKLQNGTVPLERPDFLEVMVNGEKVLQENPYLHAVIACYVTLKKENTLTVMVRDAKPSGMRRPAPTPKSLLLTVTPARLADFAGAYGAASGNDLQVLLKSILSIRDPEARSRAEEGANLRNDLTHRTTSLGKLAALKERTARDFLLFLYTDMSGQPEVRAEAATALGVLGDNTVIPTLMREIVNPNDLIRTATARALSLYPEEETAGPLTRTLTALDSMRMGALIRSLTAAGWKPVGVVLQLADSSDPYVVGIAVEILGGLQESRATDRLLALFADPGSRDLRPIISALGQSRDLRALDPLLKLAADPKRRAGKEAVVGEALADLGDQRGAAGITEMIRKSPSDAVTSQLKASCRKLTGRECR
;
A
#
# COMPACT_ATOMS: atom_id res chain seq x y z
N MET A 1 47.31 -37.48 -37.78
CA MET A 1 46.51 -36.26 -37.53
C MET A 1 45.25 -36.63 -36.75
N LYS A 2 45.23 -36.28 -35.46
CA LYS A 2 44.09 -35.75 -34.67
C LYS A 2 44.41 -35.97 -33.20
N ALA A 3 44.93 -34.92 -32.57
CA ALA A 3 45.10 -34.82 -31.14
C ALA A 3 43.72 -34.78 -30.48
N VAL A 4 43.51 -35.66 -29.50
CA VAL A 4 42.34 -35.62 -28.63
C VAL A 4 42.70 -34.72 -27.46
N ASN A 5 42.26 -33.46 -27.51
CA ASN A 5 42.32 -32.56 -26.36
C ASN A 5 41.21 -32.96 -25.38
N ILE A 6 41.61 -33.63 -24.29
CA ILE A 6 40.75 -33.83 -23.12
C ILE A 6 40.72 -32.50 -22.36
N LEU A 7 39.64 -31.76 -22.54
CA LEU A 7 39.34 -30.56 -21.77
C LEU A 7 38.90 -31.01 -20.36
N VAL A 8 39.83 -30.95 -19.40
CA VAL A 8 39.52 -31.10 -17.98
C VAL A 8 38.75 -29.85 -17.55
N ILE A 9 37.42 -29.96 -17.49
CA ILE A 9 36.56 -28.94 -16.88
C ILE A 9 36.73 -29.06 -15.37
N LEU A 10 37.56 -28.18 -14.81
CA LEU A 10 37.68 -28.00 -13.37
C LEU A 10 36.36 -27.42 -12.86
N PHE A 11 35.47 -28.27 -12.36
CA PHE A 11 34.31 -27.85 -11.58
C PHE A 11 34.84 -27.25 -10.28
N VAL A 12 35.04 -25.93 -10.24
CA VAL A 12 35.13 -25.21 -8.97
C VAL A 12 33.73 -25.22 -8.39
N ALA A 13 33.45 -26.25 -7.58
CA ALA A 13 32.33 -26.25 -6.67
C ALA A 13 32.56 -25.10 -5.69
N VAL A 14 31.98 -23.93 -5.98
CA VAL A 14 31.69 -22.95 -4.94
C VAL A 14 30.67 -23.65 -4.05
N ILE A 15 31.16 -24.27 -2.98
CA ILE A 15 30.33 -24.76 -1.89
C ILE A 15 29.72 -23.51 -1.25
N ALA A 16 28.61 -23.04 -1.81
CA ALA A 16 27.70 -22.18 -1.09
C ALA A 16 27.17 -23.06 0.06
N ALA A 17 27.77 -22.91 1.23
CA ALA A 17 27.27 -23.55 2.43
C ALA A 17 25.78 -23.19 2.55
N PRO A 18 24.87 -24.18 2.64
CA PRO A 18 23.48 -23.90 2.90
C PRO A 18 23.39 -23.24 4.28
N LEU A 19 23.11 -21.94 4.31
CA LEU A 19 22.72 -21.22 5.52
C LEU A 19 21.33 -21.67 5.92
N SER A 20 21.25 -22.85 6.52
CA SER A 20 20.05 -23.38 7.17
C SER A 20 19.83 -22.65 8.49
N TRP A 21 18.58 -22.28 8.76
CA TRP A 21 18.09 -21.83 10.08
C TRP A 21 18.03 -22.97 11.11
N ALA A 22 18.46 -24.18 10.73
CA ALA A 22 18.58 -25.34 11.58
C ALA A 22 20.05 -25.80 11.60
N ALA A 23 20.55 -26.02 12.83
CA ALA A 23 21.85 -26.56 13.23
C ALA A 23 22.94 -25.55 13.68
N ASP A 24 23.21 -25.64 14.99
CA ASP A 24 24.55 -25.59 15.62
C ASP A 24 25.01 -24.40 16.44
N GLU A 25 24.14 -23.75 17.23
CA GLU A 25 24.61 -23.29 18.55
C GLU A 25 23.54 -23.55 19.62
N LYS A 26 23.98 -24.18 20.72
CA LYS A 26 23.13 -24.48 21.86
C LYS A 26 22.64 -23.16 22.47
N PRO A 27 21.32 -22.96 22.68
CA PRO A 27 20.83 -21.76 23.32
C PRO A 27 21.51 -21.56 24.67
N VAL A 28 21.93 -20.32 24.94
CA VAL A 28 22.58 -19.93 26.19
C VAL A 28 21.57 -19.52 27.25
N PHE A 29 20.34 -19.21 26.84
CA PHE A 29 19.18 -19.01 27.70
C PHE A 29 17.89 -19.36 26.94
N GLY A 30 16.90 -19.85 27.67
CA GLY A 30 15.65 -20.35 27.10
C GLY A 30 15.83 -21.70 26.38
N PRO A 31 14.80 -22.20 25.68
CA PRO A 31 13.51 -21.55 25.42
C PRO A 31 12.73 -21.30 26.73
N LYS A 32 12.31 -20.06 26.97
CA LYS A 32 11.50 -19.67 28.14
C LYS A 32 10.20 -19.02 27.70
N THR A 33 9.09 -19.47 28.27
CA THR A 33 7.75 -18.95 27.98
C THR A 33 7.35 -17.87 28.98
N TYR A 34 6.83 -16.75 28.46
CA TYR A 34 6.26 -15.64 29.22
C TYR A 34 4.76 -15.56 28.90
N GLU A 35 3.93 -15.94 29.87
CA GLU A 35 2.47 -16.01 29.72
C GLU A 35 1.81 -14.69 30.11
N VAL A 36 0.76 -14.31 29.40
CA VAL A 36 -0.15 -13.24 29.82
C VAL A 36 -1.12 -13.82 30.86
N ARG A 37 -0.77 -13.70 32.14
CA ARG A 37 -1.55 -14.23 33.28
C ARG A 37 -2.57 -13.22 33.77
N GLU A 38 -2.14 -11.99 34.03
CA GLU A 38 -3.01 -10.86 34.30
C GLU A 38 -3.62 -10.37 32.98
N ARG A 39 -4.94 -10.43 32.86
CA ARG A 39 -5.66 -10.22 31.59
C ARG A 39 -6.33 -8.85 31.52
N PHE A 40 -6.83 -8.53 30.34
CA PHE A 40 -7.65 -7.36 30.02
C PHE A 40 -6.91 -6.02 30.12
N GLY A 41 -5.67 -5.98 29.64
CA GLY A 41 -4.84 -4.77 29.63
C GLY A 41 -3.97 -4.62 30.87
N LEU A 42 -3.83 -5.65 31.69
CA LEU A 42 -2.91 -5.66 32.82
C LEU A 42 -1.51 -6.11 32.39
N GLU A 43 -0.49 -5.46 32.94
CA GLU A 43 0.90 -5.67 32.57
C GLU A 43 1.46 -6.94 33.22
N ASN A 44 2.09 -7.82 32.44
CA ASN A 44 2.81 -8.98 32.97
C ASN A 44 4.31 -8.79 32.73
N ARG A 45 5.03 -8.32 33.74
CA ARG A 45 6.48 -8.10 33.67
C ARG A 45 7.25 -9.21 34.38
N SER A 46 8.25 -9.76 33.72
CA SER A 46 9.15 -10.77 34.27
C SER A 46 10.60 -10.35 34.01
N SER A 47 11.49 -10.65 34.95
CA SER A 47 12.92 -10.40 34.82
C SER A 47 13.74 -11.66 35.10
N ASP A 48 14.76 -11.88 34.29
CA ASP A 48 15.66 -13.02 34.36
C ASP A 48 17.11 -12.56 34.33
N VAL A 49 17.96 -13.25 35.09
CA VAL A 49 19.40 -13.05 35.04
C VAL A 49 20.01 -14.04 34.05
N VAL A 50 20.74 -13.51 33.06
CA VAL A 50 21.40 -14.29 32.02
C VAL A 50 22.91 -14.08 32.10
N LYS A 51 23.63 -15.18 32.39
CA LYS A 51 25.08 -15.21 32.51
C LYS A 51 25.69 -15.85 31.26
N VAL A 52 26.47 -15.07 30.52
CA VAL A 52 27.05 -15.48 29.24
C VAL A 52 28.47 -14.93 29.10
N ARG A 53 29.19 -15.32 28.04
CA ARG A 53 30.42 -14.60 27.69
C ARG A 53 30.05 -13.25 27.10
N GLU A 54 30.90 -12.26 27.31
CA GLU A 54 30.66 -10.96 26.69
C GLU A 54 30.74 -11.10 25.16
N GLY A 55 29.75 -10.57 24.45
CA GLY A 55 29.64 -10.73 23.01
C GLY A 55 28.27 -10.37 22.46
N ARG A 56 28.07 -10.65 21.17
CA ARG A 56 26.82 -10.39 20.47
C ARG A 56 25.90 -11.59 20.47
N TYR A 57 24.63 -11.33 20.76
CA TYR A 57 23.60 -12.34 20.89
C TYR A 57 22.34 -11.92 20.15
N MET A 58 21.57 -12.92 19.74
CA MET A 58 20.23 -12.76 19.18
C MET A 58 19.23 -13.22 20.25
N LEU A 59 18.35 -12.30 20.64
CA LEU A 59 17.14 -12.60 21.39
C LEU A 59 16.06 -12.90 20.36
N LYS A 60 15.71 -14.18 20.23
CA LYS A 60 14.65 -14.64 19.35
C LYS A 60 13.33 -14.70 20.13
N LEU A 61 12.41 -13.84 19.75
CA LEU A 61 11.05 -13.75 20.27
C LEU A 61 10.14 -14.48 19.29
N GLN A 62 9.40 -15.47 19.76
CA GLN A 62 8.42 -16.20 18.97
C GLN A 62 7.08 -16.16 19.68
N ASN A 63 6.04 -15.78 18.97
CA ASN A 63 4.68 -15.86 19.49
C ASN A 63 4.24 -17.32 19.59
N GLY A 64 3.11 -17.56 20.29
CA GLY A 64 2.49 -18.87 20.35
C GLY A 64 2.24 -19.53 18.99
N THR A 65 1.79 -20.77 19.01
CA THR A 65 1.68 -21.63 17.82
C THR A 65 0.69 -21.11 16.77
N VAL A 66 -0.29 -20.31 17.19
CA VAL A 66 -1.28 -19.67 16.31
C VAL A 66 -1.41 -18.17 16.62
N PRO A 67 -1.84 -17.33 15.65
CA PRO A 67 -1.92 -15.87 15.83
C PRO A 67 -2.73 -15.40 17.05
N LEU A 68 -3.75 -16.16 17.47
CA LEU A 68 -4.60 -15.88 18.63
C LEU A 68 -3.88 -16.00 19.98
N GLU A 69 -2.75 -16.72 20.02
CA GLU A 69 -1.90 -16.91 21.19
C GLU A 69 -0.83 -15.81 21.33
N ARG A 70 -0.81 -14.86 20.40
CA ARG A 70 0.12 -13.73 20.44
C ARG A 70 -0.29 -12.71 21.52
N PRO A 71 0.66 -12.22 22.34
CA PRO A 71 0.46 -11.04 23.17
C PRO A 71 0.09 -9.81 22.32
N ASP A 72 -0.85 -8.98 22.78
CA ASP A 72 -1.25 -7.81 22.00
C ASP A 72 -0.22 -6.68 22.09
N PHE A 73 0.55 -6.62 23.18
CA PHE A 73 1.65 -5.70 23.38
C PHE A 73 2.86 -6.46 23.94
N LEU A 74 4.04 -6.01 23.52
CA LEU A 74 5.32 -6.60 23.90
C LEU A 74 6.36 -5.49 24.08
N GLU A 75 7.13 -5.58 25.16
CA GLU A 75 8.35 -4.79 25.39
C GLU A 75 9.47 -5.74 25.86
N VAL A 76 10.69 -5.48 25.40
CA VAL A 76 11.88 -6.21 25.85
C VAL A 76 12.98 -5.23 26.21
N MET A 77 13.57 -5.43 27.38
CA MET A 77 14.68 -4.64 27.90
C MET A 77 15.87 -5.54 28.23
N VAL A 78 17.07 -5.00 28.02
CA VAL A 78 18.33 -5.62 28.42
C VAL A 78 19.07 -4.61 29.28
N ASN A 79 19.38 -4.96 30.54
CA ASN A 79 20.10 -4.10 31.49
C ASN A 79 19.44 -2.71 31.67
N GLY A 80 18.11 -2.64 31.62
CA GLY A 80 17.36 -1.38 31.74
C GLY A 80 17.16 -0.62 30.43
N GLU A 81 17.80 -1.03 29.32
CA GLU A 81 17.63 -0.39 28.02
C GLU A 81 16.56 -1.10 27.18
N LYS A 82 15.64 -0.34 26.57
CA LYS A 82 14.63 -0.89 25.66
C LYS A 82 15.28 -1.33 24.35
N VAL A 83 15.29 -2.65 24.12
CA VAL A 83 15.73 -3.26 22.86
C VAL A 83 14.55 -3.54 21.93
N LEU A 84 13.33 -3.51 22.47
CA LEU A 84 12.08 -3.48 21.73
C LEU A 84 11.09 -2.63 22.54
N GLN A 85 10.55 -1.57 21.95
CA GLN A 85 9.60 -0.68 22.62
C GLN A 85 8.24 -1.36 22.78
N GLU A 86 7.45 -0.95 23.78
CA GLU A 86 6.06 -1.40 23.90
C GLU A 86 5.25 -1.03 22.66
N ASN A 87 4.86 -2.04 21.87
CA ASN A 87 4.03 -1.87 20.68
C ASN A 87 3.26 -3.16 20.35
N PRO A 88 2.19 -3.07 19.54
CA PRO A 88 1.47 -4.23 19.03
C PRO A 88 2.15 -4.82 17.80
N TYR A 89 3.22 -5.58 18.00
CA TYR A 89 3.93 -6.24 16.90
C TYR A 89 3.12 -7.39 16.32
N LEU A 90 2.92 -7.37 15.00
CA LEU A 90 2.17 -8.42 14.32
C LEU A 90 3.05 -9.59 13.84
N HIS A 91 4.36 -9.39 13.79
CA HIS A 91 5.35 -10.39 13.37
C HIS A 91 5.33 -11.61 14.27
N ALA A 92 5.32 -12.82 13.67
CA ALA A 92 5.35 -14.06 14.43
C ALA A 92 6.71 -14.32 15.09
N VAL A 93 7.78 -13.84 14.44
CA VAL A 93 9.16 -13.95 14.91
C VAL A 93 9.79 -12.56 14.89
N ILE A 94 10.44 -12.18 15.99
CA ILE A 94 11.27 -10.97 16.08
C ILE A 94 12.66 -11.40 16.59
N ALA A 95 13.71 -10.91 15.94
CA ALA A 95 15.08 -11.05 16.41
C ALA A 95 15.61 -9.70 16.86
N CYS A 96 16.00 -9.60 18.13
CA CYS A 96 16.71 -8.45 18.67
C CYS A 96 18.20 -8.79 18.79
N TYR A 97 19.04 -8.06 18.06
CA TYR A 97 20.49 -8.16 18.12
C TYR A 97 21.04 -7.22 19.18
N VAL A 98 21.70 -7.79 20.19
CA VAL A 98 22.16 -7.06 21.37
C VAL A 98 23.58 -7.50 21.77
N THR A 99 24.27 -6.64 22.49
CA THR A 99 25.54 -6.99 23.16
C THR A 99 25.23 -7.35 24.61
N LEU A 100 25.60 -8.55 25.02
CA LEU A 100 25.46 -9.02 26.40
C LEU A 100 26.81 -9.01 27.10
N LYS A 101 26.80 -8.63 28.39
CA LYS A 101 27.95 -8.68 29.31
C LYS A 101 28.01 -10.04 30.01
N LYS A 102 28.93 -10.20 30.97
CA LYS A 102 29.03 -11.43 31.78
C LYS A 102 27.75 -11.78 32.55
N GLU A 103 27.04 -10.75 33.00
CA GLU A 103 25.77 -10.86 33.71
C GLU A 103 24.83 -9.79 33.18
N ASN A 104 23.59 -10.18 32.87
CA ASN A 104 22.61 -9.30 32.27
C ASN A 104 21.24 -9.54 32.88
N THR A 105 20.45 -8.49 32.98
CA THR A 105 19.02 -8.58 33.32
C THR A 105 18.21 -8.46 32.05
N LEU A 106 17.49 -9.52 31.70
CA LEU A 106 16.48 -9.51 30.64
C LEU A 106 15.12 -9.25 31.27
N THR A 107 14.44 -8.19 30.84
CA THR A 107 13.08 -7.89 31.28
C THR A 107 12.14 -8.02 30.09
N VAL A 108 11.11 -8.84 30.23
CA VAL A 108 10.06 -9.04 29.22
C VAL A 108 8.75 -8.58 29.81
N MET A 109 8.04 -7.73 29.09
CA MET A 109 6.66 -7.34 29.39
C MET A 109 5.76 -7.82 28.27
N VAL A 110 4.71 -8.56 28.63
CA VAL A 110 3.64 -8.98 27.73
C VAL A 110 2.29 -8.54 28.27
N ARG A 111 1.38 -8.16 27.38
CA ARG A 111 0.06 -7.66 27.76
C ARG A 111 -0.97 -7.94 26.67
N ASP A 112 -2.21 -8.24 27.06
CA ASP A 112 -3.34 -8.32 26.12
C ASP A 112 -4.07 -6.97 26.02
N ALA A 113 -4.86 -6.79 24.97
CA ALA A 113 -5.67 -5.61 24.79
C ALA A 113 -6.87 -5.65 25.74
N LYS A 114 -7.27 -4.48 26.24
CA LYS A 114 -8.53 -4.34 26.98
C LYS A 114 -9.70 -4.61 26.03
N PRO A 115 -10.63 -5.53 26.34
CA PRO A 115 -11.78 -5.79 25.49
C PRO A 115 -12.65 -4.53 25.33
N SER A 116 -13.15 -4.31 24.11
CA SER A 116 -14.03 -3.18 23.80
C SER A 116 -15.52 -3.45 24.10
N GLY A 117 -15.92 -4.71 24.29
CA GLY A 117 -17.31 -5.11 24.52
C GLY A 117 -17.70 -5.32 25.99
N MET A 118 -19.00 -5.25 26.28
CA MET A 118 -19.56 -5.51 27.63
C MET A 118 -19.38 -6.97 28.10
N ARG A 119 -19.36 -7.94 27.18
CA ARG A 119 -19.09 -9.36 27.50
C ARG A 119 -17.61 -9.66 27.28
N ARG A 120 -16.97 -10.20 28.33
CA ARG A 120 -15.59 -10.70 28.26
C ARG A 120 -15.60 -12.12 27.69
N PRO A 121 -15.02 -12.36 26.50
CA PRO A 121 -14.85 -13.72 26.00
C PRO A 121 -13.90 -14.50 26.93
N ALA A 122 -13.99 -15.83 26.91
CA ALA A 122 -13.04 -16.67 27.62
C ALA A 122 -11.61 -16.35 27.11
N PRO A 123 -10.66 -16.06 28.01
CA PRO A 123 -9.32 -15.66 27.62
C PRO A 123 -8.61 -16.81 26.90
N THR A 124 -8.25 -16.63 25.62
CA THR A 124 -7.32 -17.56 24.94
C THR A 124 -5.95 -17.45 25.60
N PRO A 125 -5.22 -18.57 25.83
CA PRO A 125 -3.85 -18.51 26.32
C PRO A 125 -2.99 -17.64 25.40
N LYS A 126 -2.25 -16.70 25.97
CA LYS A 126 -1.33 -15.84 25.22
C LYS A 126 0.05 -15.94 25.82
N SER A 127 1.06 -16.14 24.97
CA SER A 127 2.43 -16.28 25.46
C SER A 127 3.47 -15.88 24.43
N LEU A 128 4.65 -15.54 24.93
CA LEU A 128 5.85 -15.29 24.16
C LEU A 128 6.92 -16.30 24.54
N LEU A 129 7.56 -16.91 23.56
CA LEU A 129 8.75 -17.72 23.74
C LEU A 129 10.00 -16.89 23.43
N LEU A 130 10.92 -16.81 24.40
CA LEU A 130 12.24 -16.20 24.23
C LEU A 130 13.32 -17.27 24.22
N THR A 131 14.19 -17.20 23.22
CA THR A 131 15.43 -17.98 23.17
C THR A 131 16.60 -17.05 22.90
N VAL A 132 17.73 -17.25 23.60
CA VAL A 132 18.95 -16.47 23.39
C VAL A 132 20.02 -17.39 22.81
N THR A 133 20.57 -17.00 21.66
CA THR A 133 21.67 -17.70 20.98
C THR A 133 22.77 -16.70 20.64
N PRO A 134 24.05 -17.12 20.56
CA PRO A 134 25.08 -16.23 20.03
C PRO A 134 24.74 -15.82 18.58
N ALA A 135 25.10 -14.60 18.20
CA ALA A 135 24.75 -14.04 16.90
C ALA A 135 25.84 -14.32 15.86
N ARG A 136 25.49 -15.02 14.78
CA ARG A 136 26.41 -15.30 13.65
C ARG A 136 26.46 -14.19 12.60
N LEU A 137 25.39 -13.42 12.44
CA LEU A 137 25.35 -12.30 11.49
C LEU A 137 26.09 -11.13 12.11
N ALA A 138 27.35 -10.95 11.70
CA ALA A 138 28.29 -10.03 12.31
C ALA A 138 27.98 -8.53 12.08
N ASP A 139 26.85 -8.16 11.49
CA ASP A 139 26.60 -6.77 11.06
C ASP A 139 25.25 -6.19 11.47
N PHE A 140 24.31 -6.99 12.00
CA PHE A 140 23.02 -6.43 12.39
C PHE A 140 23.03 -5.88 13.82
N ALA A 141 22.57 -4.65 13.95
CA ALA A 141 22.12 -4.05 15.19
C ALA A 141 20.62 -3.78 15.11
N GLY A 142 19.90 -3.86 16.24
CA GLY A 142 18.48 -3.51 16.30
C GLY A 142 17.55 -4.72 16.35
N ALA A 143 16.28 -4.51 16.01
CA ALA A 143 15.24 -5.52 16.08
C ALA A 143 14.54 -5.68 14.72
N TYR A 144 14.37 -6.92 14.25
CA TYR A 144 13.79 -7.21 12.94
C TYR A 144 12.71 -8.27 13.07
N GLY A 145 11.58 -8.06 12.43
CA GLY A 145 10.42 -8.95 12.51
C GLY A 145 10.02 -9.51 11.15
N ALA A 146 9.46 -10.73 11.16
CA ALA A 146 8.88 -11.37 9.99
C ALA A 146 7.76 -12.36 10.36
N ALA A 147 7.03 -12.84 9.35
CA ALA A 147 5.97 -13.83 9.51
C ALA A 147 6.48 -15.22 9.92
N SER A 148 7.75 -15.54 9.66
CA SER A 148 8.39 -16.77 10.09
C SER A 148 9.91 -16.58 10.28
N GLY A 149 10.57 -17.59 10.85
CA GLY A 149 12.03 -17.59 10.94
C GLY A 149 12.73 -17.59 9.59
N ASN A 150 12.15 -18.26 8.59
CA ASN A 150 12.68 -18.27 7.23
C ASN A 150 12.53 -16.91 6.56
N ASP A 151 11.36 -16.26 6.72
CA ASP A 151 11.13 -14.92 6.18
C ASP A 151 12.08 -13.90 6.81
N LEU A 152 12.35 -14.03 8.12
CA LEU A 152 13.35 -13.20 8.79
C LEU A 152 14.74 -13.36 8.17
N GLN A 153 15.14 -14.59 7.81
CA GLN A 153 16.40 -14.80 7.10
C GLN A 153 16.40 -14.17 5.71
N VAL A 154 15.29 -14.24 4.98
CA VAL A 154 15.16 -13.61 3.67
C VAL A 154 15.31 -12.09 3.78
N LEU A 155 14.66 -11.46 4.76
CA LEU A 155 14.81 -10.03 5.06
C LEU A 155 16.26 -9.65 5.35
N LEU A 156 16.91 -10.37 6.27
CA LEU A 156 18.28 -10.03 6.66
C LEU A 156 19.27 -10.25 5.51
N LYS A 157 19.10 -11.31 4.72
CA LYS A 157 19.92 -11.56 3.52
C LYS A 157 19.70 -10.49 2.46
N SER A 158 18.46 -10.03 2.25
CA SER A 158 18.18 -8.99 1.25
C SER A 158 18.80 -7.64 1.65
N ILE A 159 18.82 -7.28 2.93
CA ILE A 159 19.56 -6.10 3.43
C ILE A 159 21.06 -6.24 3.16
N LEU A 160 21.67 -7.38 3.50
CA LEU A 160 23.12 -7.59 3.28
C LEU A 160 23.51 -7.59 1.80
N SER A 161 22.58 -7.94 0.91
CA SER A 161 22.82 -7.92 -0.54
C SER A 161 22.85 -6.50 -1.15
N ILE A 162 22.42 -5.48 -0.39
CA ILE A 162 22.49 -4.08 -0.83
C ILE A 162 23.94 -3.65 -0.87
N ARG A 163 24.44 -3.29 -2.06
CA ARG A 163 25.87 -3.03 -2.29
C ARG A 163 26.32 -1.68 -1.77
N ASP A 164 25.52 -0.64 -1.98
CA ASP A 164 25.83 0.70 -1.51
C ASP A 164 25.70 0.76 0.02
N PRO A 165 26.75 1.17 0.76
CA PRO A 165 26.72 1.19 2.21
C PRO A 165 25.69 2.17 2.80
N GLU A 166 25.47 3.32 2.14
CA GLU A 166 24.47 4.27 2.62
C GLU A 166 23.06 3.69 2.42
N ALA A 167 22.76 3.14 1.25
CA ALA A 167 21.50 2.46 0.97
C ALA A 167 21.26 1.30 1.93
N ARG A 168 22.28 0.49 2.24
CA ARG A 168 22.19 -0.58 3.23
C ARG A 168 21.83 -0.02 4.61
N SER A 169 22.51 1.04 5.05
CA SER A 169 22.20 1.70 6.31
C SER A 169 20.76 2.22 6.35
N ARG A 170 20.25 2.83 5.27
CA ARG A 170 18.83 3.24 5.18
C ARG A 170 17.86 2.07 5.23
N ALA A 171 18.21 0.94 4.61
CA ALA A 171 17.41 -0.28 4.66
C ALA A 171 17.35 -0.85 6.09
N GLU A 172 18.48 -0.91 6.79
CA GLU A 172 18.54 -1.29 8.21
C GLU A 172 17.66 -0.38 9.06
N GLU A 173 17.82 0.94 8.92
CA GLU A 173 17.01 1.94 9.64
C GLU A 173 15.51 1.80 9.35
N GLY A 174 15.12 1.48 8.11
CA GLY A 174 13.74 1.29 7.68
C GLY A 174 13.08 0.01 8.20
N ALA A 175 13.85 -1.08 8.33
CA ALA A 175 13.35 -2.36 8.82
C ALA A 175 13.42 -2.52 10.35
N ASN A 176 14.26 -1.73 11.02
CA ASN A 176 14.51 -1.85 12.45
C ASN A 176 13.30 -1.42 13.29
N LEU A 177 12.68 -2.37 13.98
CA LEU A 177 11.53 -2.23 14.86
C LEU A 177 11.82 -1.42 16.14
N ARG A 178 13.09 -1.10 16.44
CA ARG A 178 13.44 -0.16 17.52
C ARG A 178 13.13 1.28 17.17
N ASN A 179 13.13 1.59 15.88
CA ASN A 179 12.86 2.92 15.37
C ASN A 179 11.34 3.14 15.32
N ASP A 180 10.91 4.37 15.60
CA ASP A 180 9.51 4.73 15.42
C ASP A 180 9.11 4.71 13.93
N LEU A 181 7.80 4.78 13.69
CA LEU A 181 7.24 4.68 12.35
C LEU A 181 7.76 5.79 11.42
N THR A 182 7.91 7.02 11.92
CA THR A 182 8.37 8.18 11.13
C THR A 182 9.82 8.02 10.70
N HIS A 183 10.69 7.57 11.59
CA HIS A 183 12.09 7.30 11.27
C HIS A 183 12.19 6.22 10.21
N ARG A 184 11.41 5.14 10.34
CA ARG A 184 11.42 4.02 9.40
C ARG A 184 10.97 4.45 8.00
N THR A 185 9.84 5.14 7.88
CA THR A 185 9.34 5.61 6.58
C THR A 185 10.27 6.66 5.97
N THR A 186 10.79 7.60 6.76
CA THR A 186 11.77 8.59 6.28
C THR A 186 13.04 7.93 5.76
N SER A 187 13.50 6.85 6.41
CA SER A 187 14.68 6.10 5.97
C SER A 187 14.44 5.38 4.65
N LEU A 188 13.26 4.81 4.46
CA LEU A 188 12.85 4.20 3.17
C LEU A 188 12.72 5.24 2.06
N GLY A 189 12.21 6.44 2.35
CA GLY A 189 12.18 7.54 1.39
C GLY A 189 13.60 8.00 0.98
N LYS A 190 14.54 8.06 1.94
CA LYS A 190 15.96 8.31 1.65
C LYS A 190 16.59 7.19 0.82
N LEU A 191 16.28 5.93 1.12
CA LEU A 191 16.72 4.78 0.32
C LEU A 191 16.21 4.89 -1.13
N ALA A 192 14.95 5.27 -1.32
CA ALA A 192 14.37 5.49 -2.64
C ALA A 192 15.14 6.55 -3.44
N ALA A 193 15.53 7.65 -2.79
CA ALA A 193 16.29 8.73 -3.42
C ALA A 193 17.68 8.31 -3.91
N LEU A 194 18.29 7.30 -3.27
CA LEU A 194 19.58 6.73 -3.69
C LEU A 194 19.45 5.87 -4.97
N LYS A 195 18.25 5.40 -5.32
CA LYS A 195 17.97 4.55 -6.50
C LYS A 195 18.87 3.31 -6.59
N GLU A 196 19.24 2.75 -5.44
CA GLU A 196 20.12 1.59 -5.37
C GLU A 196 19.38 0.31 -5.81
N ARG A 197 19.66 -0.16 -7.03
CA ARG A 197 18.98 -1.31 -7.65
C ARG A 197 19.09 -2.60 -6.85
N THR A 198 20.16 -2.80 -6.08
CA THR A 198 20.30 -3.99 -5.23
C THR A 198 19.38 -3.99 -4.01
N ALA A 199 18.69 -2.88 -3.72
CA ALA A 199 17.66 -2.81 -2.67
C ALA A 199 16.29 -3.35 -3.08
N ARG A 200 16.12 -3.77 -4.34
CA ARG A 200 14.85 -4.29 -4.88
C ARG A 200 14.22 -5.38 -4.00
N ASP A 201 14.97 -6.44 -3.69
CA ASP A 201 14.42 -7.58 -2.95
C ASP A 201 14.07 -7.22 -1.49
N PHE A 202 14.83 -6.30 -0.90
CA PHE A 202 14.53 -5.75 0.42
C PHE A 202 13.21 -4.95 0.41
N LEU A 203 13.05 -4.03 -0.54
CA LEU A 203 11.83 -3.23 -0.67
C LEU A 203 10.61 -4.11 -1.01
N LEU A 204 10.80 -5.13 -1.85
CA LEU A 204 9.75 -6.09 -2.19
C LEU A 204 9.32 -6.92 -0.97
N PHE A 205 10.28 -7.34 -0.13
CA PHE A 205 9.98 -8.00 1.14
C PHE A 205 9.10 -7.11 2.02
N LEU A 206 9.51 -5.87 2.28
CA LEU A 206 8.74 -4.96 3.13
C LEU A 206 7.36 -4.64 2.57
N TYR A 207 7.25 -4.47 1.25
CA TYR A 207 5.98 -4.20 0.58
C TYR A 207 4.96 -5.34 0.78
N THR A 208 5.44 -6.59 0.73
CA THR A 208 4.62 -7.80 0.83
C THR A 208 4.50 -8.36 2.26
N ASP A 209 5.16 -7.74 3.25
CA ASP A 209 5.06 -8.13 4.65
C ASP A 209 3.68 -7.78 5.24
N MET A 210 2.78 -8.75 5.25
CA MET A 210 1.44 -8.61 5.84
C MET A 210 1.44 -8.44 7.37
N SER A 211 2.57 -8.73 8.04
CA SER A 211 2.78 -8.42 9.45
C SER A 211 3.35 -7.00 9.67
N GLY A 212 3.73 -6.31 8.60
CA GLY A 212 4.27 -4.96 8.63
C GLY A 212 3.19 -3.88 8.81
N GLN A 213 3.62 -2.71 9.31
CA GLN A 213 2.75 -1.53 9.38
C GLN A 213 2.41 -1.01 7.97
N PRO A 214 1.15 -0.68 7.66
CA PRO A 214 0.74 -0.22 6.33
C PRO A 214 1.56 0.94 5.77
N GLU A 215 2.02 1.85 6.62
CA GLU A 215 2.83 3.01 6.27
C GLU A 215 4.21 2.60 5.75
N VAL A 216 4.85 1.62 6.39
CA VAL A 216 6.14 1.05 5.93
C VAL A 216 5.95 0.34 4.59
N ARG A 217 4.86 -0.41 4.45
CA ARG A 217 4.52 -1.09 3.18
C ARG A 217 4.28 -0.10 2.05
N ALA A 218 3.53 0.97 2.32
CA ALA A 218 3.23 2.02 1.35
C ALA A 218 4.49 2.79 0.92
N GLU A 219 5.38 3.09 1.86
CA GLU A 219 6.66 3.71 1.54
C GLU A 219 7.55 2.77 0.71
N ALA A 220 7.60 1.48 1.05
CA ALA A 220 8.29 0.47 0.25
C ALA A 220 7.72 0.37 -1.18
N ALA A 221 6.40 0.44 -1.35
CA ALA A 221 5.75 0.49 -2.67
C ALA A 221 6.24 1.70 -3.48
N THR A 222 6.23 2.88 -2.87
CA THR A 222 6.70 4.12 -3.51
C THR A 222 8.17 4.01 -3.90
N ALA A 223 9.01 3.47 -3.01
CA ALA A 223 10.43 3.24 -3.27
C ALA A 223 10.66 2.26 -4.44
N LEU A 224 9.86 1.20 -4.56
CA LEU A 224 9.90 0.29 -5.72
C LEU A 224 9.57 1.01 -7.03
N GLY A 225 8.60 1.94 -7.02
CA GLY A 225 8.28 2.76 -8.18
C GLY A 225 9.46 3.65 -8.60
N VAL A 226 10.10 4.32 -7.64
CA VAL A 226 11.29 5.16 -7.88
C VAL A 226 12.47 4.35 -8.41
N LEU A 227 12.60 3.09 -7.98
CA LEU A 227 13.64 2.19 -8.45
C LEU A 227 13.50 1.84 -9.94
N GLY A 228 12.26 1.76 -10.43
CA GLY A 228 11.94 1.51 -11.84
C GLY A 228 12.23 0.07 -12.30
N ASP A 229 12.28 -0.90 -11.40
CA ASP A 229 12.42 -2.31 -11.78
C ASP A 229 11.06 -2.89 -12.19
N ASN A 230 10.82 -2.96 -13.50
CA ASN A 230 9.55 -3.40 -14.06
C ASN A 230 9.16 -4.85 -13.72
N THR A 231 10.11 -5.67 -13.23
CA THR A 231 9.81 -7.03 -12.76
C THR A 231 8.89 -7.05 -11.53
N VAL A 232 8.73 -5.92 -10.83
CA VAL A 232 7.84 -5.79 -9.67
C VAL A 232 6.41 -5.37 -10.06
N ILE A 233 6.16 -4.95 -11.30
CA ILE A 233 4.84 -4.53 -11.77
C ILE A 233 3.76 -5.58 -11.48
N PRO A 234 3.93 -6.89 -11.74
CA PRO A 234 2.91 -7.88 -11.41
C PRO A 234 2.55 -7.92 -9.92
N THR A 235 3.53 -7.69 -9.03
CA THR A 235 3.30 -7.63 -7.59
C THR A 235 2.62 -6.34 -7.18
N LEU A 236 3.02 -5.19 -7.75
CA LEU A 236 2.32 -3.92 -7.55
C LEU A 236 0.85 -4.02 -8.00
N MET A 237 0.59 -4.57 -9.19
CA MET A 237 -0.76 -4.71 -9.74
C MET A 237 -1.70 -5.57 -8.91
N ARG A 238 -1.21 -6.51 -8.10
CA ARG A 238 -2.07 -7.28 -7.17
C ARG A 238 -2.60 -6.43 -6.02
N GLU A 239 -1.85 -5.43 -5.57
CA GLU A 239 -2.22 -4.59 -4.43
C GLU A 239 -2.86 -3.26 -4.85
N ILE A 240 -3.01 -2.99 -6.16
CA ILE A 240 -3.76 -1.82 -6.65
C ILE A 240 -5.25 -1.88 -6.27
N VAL A 241 -5.70 -3.01 -5.72
CA VAL A 241 -7.05 -3.24 -5.16
C VAL A 241 -7.00 -3.56 -3.67
N ASN A 242 -5.89 -3.23 -2.99
CA ASN A 242 -5.73 -3.50 -1.57
C ASN A 242 -6.84 -2.79 -0.75
N PRO A 243 -7.44 -3.44 0.26
CA PRO A 243 -8.48 -2.83 1.09
C PRO A 243 -7.97 -1.63 1.91
N ASN A 244 -6.68 -1.59 2.24
CA ASN A 244 -6.04 -0.44 2.87
C ASN A 244 -5.78 0.65 1.82
N ASP A 245 -6.41 1.81 2.02
CA ASP A 245 -6.34 2.95 1.11
C ASP A 245 -4.92 3.53 0.93
N LEU A 246 -4.12 3.52 2.00
CA LEU A 246 -2.75 4.03 1.97
C LEU A 246 -1.87 3.16 1.05
N ILE A 247 -1.96 1.83 1.20
CA ILE A 247 -1.23 0.89 0.35
C ILE A 247 -1.71 1.03 -1.10
N ARG A 248 -3.02 1.01 -1.32
CA ARG A 248 -3.60 1.10 -2.67
C ARG A 248 -3.16 2.37 -3.41
N THR A 249 -3.16 3.51 -2.73
CA THR A 249 -2.74 4.80 -3.30
C THR A 249 -1.24 4.86 -3.53
N ALA A 250 -0.41 4.35 -2.61
CA ALA A 250 1.03 4.28 -2.81
C ALA A 250 1.42 3.33 -3.95
N THR A 251 0.71 2.21 -4.09
CA THR A 251 0.88 1.27 -5.21
C THR A 251 0.50 1.92 -6.55
N ALA A 252 -0.62 2.65 -6.62
CA ALA A 252 -0.99 3.39 -7.82
C ALA A 252 0.05 4.47 -8.17
N ARG A 253 0.61 5.16 -7.16
CA ARG A 253 1.71 6.12 -7.35
C ARG A 253 2.99 5.46 -7.81
N ALA A 254 3.33 4.28 -7.30
CA ALA A 254 4.49 3.52 -7.76
C ALA A 254 4.32 3.11 -9.23
N LEU A 255 3.14 2.60 -9.60
CA LEU A 255 2.80 2.19 -10.96
C LEU A 255 2.82 3.35 -11.95
N SER A 256 2.47 4.57 -11.52
CA SER A 256 2.50 5.75 -12.39
C SER A 256 3.91 6.21 -12.79
N LEU A 257 4.95 5.71 -12.12
CA LEU A 257 6.35 5.97 -12.46
C LEU A 257 6.88 5.04 -13.56
N TYR A 258 6.12 4.01 -13.94
CA TYR A 258 6.46 3.11 -15.04
C TYR A 258 5.86 3.61 -16.36
N PRO A 259 6.51 3.33 -17.50
CA PRO A 259 5.92 3.57 -18.81
C PRO A 259 4.54 2.89 -18.94
N GLU A 260 3.61 3.57 -19.60
CA GLU A 260 2.24 3.05 -19.75
C GLU A 260 2.23 1.72 -20.49
N GLU A 261 3.14 1.50 -21.44
CA GLU A 261 3.24 0.26 -22.21
C GLU A 261 3.49 -0.97 -21.32
N GLU A 262 4.21 -0.80 -20.21
CA GLU A 262 4.52 -1.88 -19.27
C GLU A 262 3.34 -2.17 -18.31
N THR A 263 2.53 -1.15 -18.02
CA THR A 263 1.39 -1.27 -17.09
C THR A 263 0.05 -1.50 -17.80
N ALA A 264 -0.02 -1.29 -19.11
CA ALA A 264 -1.26 -1.29 -19.88
C ALA A 264 -2.00 -2.63 -19.81
N GLY A 265 -1.35 -3.73 -20.20
CA GLY A 265 -1.96 -5.06 -20.18
C GLY A 265 -2.46 -5.47 -18.79
N PRO A 266 -1.62 -5.38 -17.74
CA PRO A 266 -2.06 -5.62 -16.37
C PRO A 266 -3.23 -4.73 -15.94
N LEU A 267 -3.19 -3.42 -16.23
CA LEU A 267 -4.23 -2.49 -15.79
C LEU A 267 -5.56 -2.76 -16.49
N THR A 268 -5.54 -3.02 -17.80
CA THR A 268 -6.73 -3.44 -18.56
C THR A 268 -7.39 -4.65 -17.90
N ARG A 269 -6.62 -5.70 -17.61
CA ARG A 269 -7.15 -6.92 -16.97
C ARG A 269 -7.77 -6.63 -15.60
N THR A 270 -7.12 -5.80 -14.79
CA THR A 270 -7.66 -5.41 -13.48
C THR A 270 -8.96 -4.62 -13.65
N LEU A 271 -8.98 -3.59 -14.50
CA LEU A 271 -10.16 -2.74 -14.68
C LEU A 271 -11.36 -3.53 -15.20
N THR A 272 -11.16 -4.48 -16.11
CA THR A 272 -12.27 -5.27 -16.67
C THR A 272 -12.78 -6.39 -15.75
N ALA A 273 -12.11 -6.66 -14.63
CA ALA A 273 -12.44 -7.79 -13.73
C ALA A 273 -13.03 -7.35 -12.38
N LEU A 274 -13.06 -6.05 -12.07
CA LEU A 274 -13.52 -5.56 -10.77
C LEU A 274 -15.04 -5.32 -10.74
N ASP A 275 -15.63 -5.51 -9.56
CA ASP A 275 -16.98 -5.04 -9.26
C ASP A 275 -17.01 -3.52 -9.04
N SER A 276 -18.22 -2.93 -9.07
CA SER A 276 -18.40 -1.47 -8.96
C SER A 276 -17.88 -0.86 -7.66
N MET A 277 -17.92 -1.58 -6.54
CA MET A 277 -17.44 -1.05 -5.24
C MET A 277 -15.92 -0.94 -5.24
N ARG A 278 -15.23 -2.01 -5.68
CA ARG A 278 -13.77 -2.02 -5.81
C ARG A 278 -13.30 -1.06 -6.90
N MET A 279 -14.06 -0.93 -7.98
CA MET A 279 -13.77 0.03 -9.05
C MET A 279 -13.73 1.47 -8.53
N GLY A 280 -14.76 1.91 -7.80
CA GLY A 280 -14.77 3.26 -7.25
C GLY A 280 -13.62 3.52 -6.28
N ALA A 281 -13.18 2.51 -5.52
CA ALA A 281 -12.01 2.61 -4.66
C ALA A 281 -10.68 2.73 -5.43
N LEU A 282 -10.55 2.01 -6.54
CA LEU A 282 -9.41 2.10 -7.45
C LEU A 282 -9.37 3.47 -8.13
N ILE A 283 -10.47 3.95 -8.70
CA ILE A 283 -10.54 5.26 -9.37
C ILE A 283 -10.10 6.39 -8.43
N ARG A 284 -10.58 6.39 -7.18
CA ARG A 284 -10.12 7.36 -6.16
C ARG A 284 -8.61 7.29 -5.93
N SER A 285 -8.04 6.08 -5.85
CA SER A 285 -6.60 5.90 -5.66
C SER A 285 -5.78 6.31 -6.89
N LEU A 286 -6.27 6.06 -8.12
CA LEU A 286 -5.65 6.57 -9.35
C LEU A 286 -5.59 8.10 -9.34
N THR A 287 -6.72 8.75 -9.04
CA THR A 287 -6.81 10.22 -8.93
C THR A 287 -5.89 10.78 -7.84
N ALA A 288 -5.90 10.19 -6.64
CA ALA A 288 -5.05 10.63 -5.52
C ALA A 288 -3.55 10.38 -5.78
N ALA A 289 -3.22 9.35 -6.54
CA ALA A 289 -1.86 9.09 -6.99
C ALA A 289 -1.40 10.01 -8.13
N GLY A 290 -2.34 10.67 -8.83
CA GLY A 290 -2.06 11.41 -10.06
C GLY A 290 -1.70 10.49 -11.23
N TRP A 291 -2.10 9.22 -11.19
CA TRP A 291 -1.83 8.29 -12.28
C TRP A 291 -2.84 8.49 -13.41
N LYS A 292 -2.34 8.83 -14.60
CA LYS A 292 -3.16 9.07 -15.80
C LYS A 292 -2.87 8.04 -16.92
N PRO A 293 -3.49 6.85 -16.88
CA PRO A 293 -3.31 5.81 -17.91
C PRO A 293 -4.17 6.12 -19.16
N VAL A 294 -3.87 7.22 -19.85
CA VAL A 294 -4.72 7.76 -20.93
C VAL A 294 -4.90 6.75 -22.07
N GLY A 295 -3.83 6.12 -22.54
CA GLY A 295 -3.88 5.16 -23.65
C GLY A 295 -4.77 3.96 -23.35
N VAL A 296 -4.60 3.35 -22.17
CA VAL A 296 -5.41 2.22 -21.69
C VAL A 296 -6.88 2.61 -21.61
N VAL A 297 -7.18 3.75 -21.00
CA VAL A 297 -8.56 4.17 -20.75
C VAL A 297 -9.26 4.54 -22.07
N LEU A 298 -8.54 5.13 -23.03
CA LEU A 298 -9.07 5.35 -24.38
C LEU A 298 -9.42 4.03 -25.09
N GLN A 299 -8.57 3.01 -24.98
CA GLN A 299 -8.87 1.68 -25.54
C GLN A 299 -10.10 1.04 -24.87
N LEU A 300 -10.24 1.17 -23.55
CA LEU A 300 -11.43 0.68 -22.84
C LEU A 300 -12.72 1.38 -23.28
N ALA A 301 -12.64 2.67 -23.63
CA ALA A 301 -13.77 3.45 -24.13
C ALA A 301 -14.26 2.96 -25.52
N ASP A 302 -13.45 2.21 -26.25
CA ASP A 302 -13.79 1.61 -27.55
C ASP A 302 -14.38 0.20 -27.42
N SER A 303 -14.54 -0.30 -26.19
CA SER A 303 -15.15 -1.60 -25.93
C SER A 303 -16.61 -1.66 -26.43
N SER A 304 -17.03 -2.85 -26.86
CA SER A 304 -18.43 -3.15 -27.14
C SER A 304 -19.25 -3.41 -25.87
N ASP A 305 -18.59 -3.67 -24.74
CA ASP A 305 -19.25 -3.92 -23.45
C ASP A 305 -19.64 -2.58 -22.78
N PRO A 306 -20.94 -2.30 -22.59
CA PRO A 306 -21.40 -1.07 -21.95
C PRO A 306 -20.85 -0.86 -20.54
N TYR A 307 -20.58 -1.94 -19.79
CA TYR A 307 -19.99 -1.85 -18.46
C TYR A 307 -18.56 -1.32 -18.52
N VAL A 308 -17.75 -1.87 -19.43
CA VAL A 308 -16.36 -1.44 -19.64
C VAL A 308 -16.30 0.01 -20.14
N VAL A 309 -17.20 0.40 -21.04
CA VAL A 309 -17.29 1.80 -21.50
C VAL A 309 -17.66 2.73 -20.34
N GLY A 310 -18.58 2.33 -19.47
CA GLY A 310 -18.96 3.10 -18.28
C GLY A 310 -17.76 3.38 -17.36
N ILE A 311 -16.94 2.36 -17.10
CA ILE A 311 -15.69 2.49 -16.33
C ILE A 311 -14.74 3.48 -17.02
N ALA A 312 -14.55 3.31 -18.34
CA ALA A 312 -13.66 4.18 -19.11
C ALA A 312 -14.11 5.64 -19.03
N VAL A 313 -15.41 5.91 -19.22
CA VAL A 313 -15.98 7.27 -19.13
C VAL A 313 -15.74 7.90 -17.76
N GLU A 314 -15.95 7.15 -16.67
CA GLU A 314 -15.70 7.64 -15.31
C GLU A 314 -14.24 8.03 -15.12
N ILE A 315 -13.30 7.19 -15.57
CA ILE A 315 -11.87 7.48 -15.46
C ILE A 315 -11.48 8.68 -16.33
N LEU A 316 -11.92 8.72 -17.60
CA LEU A 316 -11.60 9.80 -18.56
C LEU A 316 -11.96 11.18 -18.00
N GLY A 317 -13.12 11.31 -17.34
CA GLY A 317 -13.54 12.57 -16.72
C GLY A 317 -12.55 13.08 -15.66
N GLY A 318 -11.99 12.17 -14.87
CA GLY A 318 -11.01 12.49 -13.84
C GLY A 318 -9.59 12.77 -14.34
N LEU A 319 -9.24 12.35 -15.56
CA LEU A 319 -7.86 12.49 -16.08
C LEU A 319 -7.47 13.95 -16.31
N GLN A 320 -8.41 14.82 -16.68
CA GLN A 320 -8.15 16.21 -17.09
C GLN A 320 -7.07 16.27 -18.19
N GLU A 321 -7.25 15.46 -19.24
CA GLU A 321 -6.35 15.32 -20.38
C GLU A 321 -7.09 15.66 -21.68
N SER A 322 -6.46 16.43 -22.57
CA SER A 322 -7.11 16.91 -23.79
C SER A 322 -7.67 15.78 -24.66
N ARG A 323 -6.91 14.68 -24.82
CA ARG A 323 -7.33 13.48 -25.55
C ARG A 323 -8.49 12.75 -24.89
N ALA A 324 -8.58 12.80 -23.56
CA ALA A 324 -9.70 12.21 -22.83
C ALA A 324 -10.98 13.01 -23.09
N THR A 325 -10.90 14.35 -23.07
CA THR A 325 -12.01 15.22 -23.47
C THR A 325 -12.44 14.97 -24.91
N ASP A 326 -11.51 14.83 -25.86
CA ASP A 326 -11.85 14.54 -27.26
C ASP A 326 -12.70 13.27 -27.38
N ARG A 327 -12.33 12.21 -26.65
CA ARG A 327 -13.09 10.96 -26.63
C ARG A 327 -14.46 11.13 -25.98
N LEU A 328 -14.56 11.86 -24.86
CA LEU A 328 -15.82 12.13 -24.18
C LEU A 328 -16.77 12.96 -25.07
N LEU A 329 -16.25 13.95 -25.80
CA LEU A 329 -17.02 14.74 -26.77
C LEU A 329 -17.53 13.88 -27.92
N ALA A 330 -16.71 12.96 -28.44
CA ALA A 330 -17.13 12.01 -29.46
C ALA A 330 -18.24 11.07 -28.95
N LEU A 331 -18.11 10.53 -27.74
CA LEU A 331 -19.14 9.71 -27.10
C LEU A 331 -20.43 10.49 -26.82
N PHE A 332 -20.32 11.79 -26.53
CA PHE A 332 -21.47 12.66 -26.31
C PHE A 332 -22.21 13.00 -27.61
N ALA A 333 -21.46 13.19 -28.71
CA ALA A 333 -22.01 13.47 -30.02
C ALA A 333 -22.75 12.25 -30.60
N ASP A 334 -22.16 11.05 -30.45
CA ASP A 334 -22.75 9.78 -30.89
C ASP A 334 -22.76 8.74 -29.74
N PRO A 335 -23.76 8.83 -28.84
CA PRO A 335 -23.85 7.91 -27.70
C PRO A 335 -24.34 6.51 -28.08
N GLY A 336 -24.97 6.34 -29.25
CA GLY A 336 -25.74 5.13 -29.58
C GLY A 336 -26.84 4.86 -28.54
N SER A 337 -26.85 3.64 -27.98
CA SER A 337 -27.80 3.21 -26.94
C SER A 337 -27.32 3.49 -25.51
N ARG A 338 -26.16 4.12 -25.33
CA ARG A 338 -25.55 4.35 -24.00
C ARG A 338 -26.32 5.39 -23.20
N ASP A 339 -26.29 5.23 -21.89
CA ASP A 339 -26.73 6.28 -20.98
C ASP A 339 -25.80 7.49 -21.09
N LEU A 340 -26.38 8.66 -21.36
CA LEU A 340 -25.64 9.93 -21.46
C LEU A 340 -25.19 10.47 -20.10
N ARG A 341 -25.83 10.07 -18.98
CA ARG A 341 -25.55 10.66 -17.65
C ARG A 341 -24.08 10.53 -17.23
N PRO A 342 -23.42 9.35 -17.35
CA PRO A 342 -21.99 9.24 -17.05
C PRO A 342 -21.12 10.12 -17.94
N ILE A 343 -21.46 10.22 -19.24
CA ILE A 343 -20.70 11.03 -20.21
C ILE A 343 -20.81 12.52 -19.88
N ILE A 344 -22.01 13.00 -19.52
CA ILE A 344 -22.25 14.39 -19.11
C ILE A 344 -21.45 14.71 -17.84
N SER A 345 -21.50 13.82 -16.83
CA SER A 345 -20.75 13.99 -15.59
C SER A 345 -19.24 14.04 -15.85
N ALA A 346 -18.71 13.11 -16.65
CA ALA A 346 -17.30 13.07 -17.03
C ALA A 346 -16.85 14.33 -17.79
N LEU A 347 -17.68 14.85 -18.70
CA LEU A 347 -17.40 16.13 -19.38
C LEU A 347 -17.30 17.30 -18.39
N GLY A 348 -18.15 17.36 -17.37
CA GLY A 348 -18.03 18.34 -16.29
C GLY A 348 -16.72 18.19 -15.50
N GLN A 349 -16.43 16.97 -15.07
CA GLN A 349 -15.22 16.64 -14.29
C GLN A 349 -13.92 16.90 -15.05
N SER A 350 -13.94 16.81 -16.39
CA SER A 350 -12.78 17.10 -17.24
C SER A 350 -12.28 18.53 -17.09
N ARG A 351 -13.17 19.46 -16.68
CA ARG A 351 -12.91 20.91 -16.58
C ARG A 351 -12.42 21.55 -17.87
N ASP A 352 -12.64 20.90 -19.00
CA ASP A 352 -12.25 21.37 -20.32
C ASP A 352 -13.39 22.17 -20.94
N LEU A 353 -13.17 23.46 -21.16
CA LEU A 353 -14.20 24.38 -21.66
C LEU A 353 -14.71 24.05 -23.07
N ARG A 354 -14.05 23.16 -23.81
CA ARG A 354 -14.58 22.62 -25.08
C ARG A 354 -15.89 21.86 -24.88
N ALA A 355 -16.16 21.37 -23.66
CA ALA A 355 -17.42 20.72 -23.30
C ALA A 355 -18.58 21.70 -23.05
N LEU A 356 -18.30 23.00 -22.87
CA LEU A 356 -19.32 23.96 -22.47
C LEU A 356 -20.42 24.13 -23.51
N ASP A 357 -20.06 24.45 -24.75
CA ASP A 357 -21.06 24.70 -25.81
C ASP A 357 -21.91 23.45 -26.10
N PRO A 358 -21.34 22.22 -26.21
CA PRO A 358 -22.12 20.99 -26.29
C PRO A 358 -23.13 20.82 -25.14
N LEU A 359 -22.70 21.07 -23.89
CA LEU A 359 -23.57 20.95 -22.72
C LEU A 359 -24.65 22.04 -22.67
N LEU A 360 -24.34 23.29 -23.07
CA LEU A 360 -25.32 24.35 -23.20
C LEU A 360 -26.36 24.04 -24.28
N LYS A 361 -25.95 23.44 -25.40
CA LYS A 361 -26.86 22.96 -26.45
C LYS A 361 -27.82 21.90 -25.92
N LEU A 362 -27.31 20.95 -25.11
CA LEU A 362 -28.16 19.97 -24.45
C LEU A 362 -29.10 20.61 -23.42
N ALA A 363 -28.62 21.57 -22.63
CA ALA A 363 -29.46 22.31 -21.69
C ALA A 363 -30.59 23.08 -22.40
N ALA A 364 -30.34 23.59 -23.60
CA ALA A 364 -31.34 24.29 -24.42
C ALA A 364 -32.40 23.37 -25.06
N ASP A 365 -32.16 22.05 -25.16
CA ASP A 365 -33.06 21.08 -25.78
C ASP A 365 -33.84 20.26 -24.72
N PRO A 366 -35.10 20.60 -24.41
CA PRO A 366 -35.86 19.92 -23.36
C PRO A 366 -36.11 18.44 -23.66
N LYS A 367 -36.22 18.06 -24.95
CA LYS A 367 -36.49 16.67 -25.33
C LYS A 367 -35.27 15.80 -25.10
N ARG A 368 -34.09 16.26 -25.52
CA ARG A 368 -32.84 15.51 -25.33
C ARG A 368 -32.39 15.45 -23.87
N ARG A 369 -32.58 16.54 -23.12
CA ARG A 369 -32.15 16.62 -21.72
C ARG A 369 -33.08 15.89 -20.75
N ALA A 370 -34.33 15.59 -21.13
CA ALA A 370 -35.32 14.97 -20.25
C ALA A 370 -34.73 13.84 -19.39
N GLY A 371 -34.86 13.98 -18.06
CA GLY A 371 -34.35 13.04 -17.06
C GLY A 371 -32.86 13.19 -16.72
N LYS A 372 -32.19 14.22 -17.22
CA LYS A 372 -30.74 14.47 -17.07
C LYS A 372 -30.45 15.91 -16.61
N GLU A 373 -31.48 16.71 -16.34
CA GLU A 373 -31.41 18.12 -15.96
C GLU A 373 -30.39 18.35 -14.85
N ALA A 374 -30.50 17.60 -13.75
CA ALA A 374 -29.62 17.73 -12.60
C ALA A 374 -28.14 17.47 -12.97
N VAL A 375 -27.87 16.42 -13.75
CA VAL A 375 -26.50 16.05 -14.17
C VAL A 375 -25.93 17.08 -15.15
N VAL A 376 -26.76 17.63 -16.06
CA VAL A 376 -26.34 18.73 -16.94
C VAL A 376 -26.01 19.98 -16.13
N GLY A 377 -26.83 20.31 -15.13
CA GLY A 377 -26.56 21.45 -14.25
C GLY A 377 -25.29 21.28 -13.44
N GLU A 378 -25.06 20.10 -12.87
CA GLU A 378 -23.84 19.78 -12.13
C GLU A 378 -22.61 19.85 -13.02
N ALA A 379 -22.66 19.26 -14.23
CA ALA A 379 -21.55 19.30 -15.18
C ALA A 379 -21.21 20.73 -15.64
N LEU A 380 -22.22 21.57 -15.92
CA LEU A 380 -22.01 22.99 -16.21
C LEU A 380 -21.37 23.74 -15.03
N ALA A 381 -21.74 23.38 -13.79
CA ALA A 381 -21.13 23.95 -12.60
C ALA A 381 -19.68 23.46 -12.39
N ASP A 382 -19.39 22.20 -12.68
CA ASP A 382 -18.04 21.61 -12.59
C ASP A 382 -17.06 22.21 -13.58
N LEU A 383 -17.53 22.60 -14.78
CA LEU A 383 -16.72 23.34 -15.75
C LEU A 383 -16.30 24.73 -15.25
N GLY A 384 -17.10 25.35 -14.37
CA GLY A 384 -16.76 26.62 -13.73
C GLY A 384 -16.94 27.88 -14.60
N ASP A 385 -17.40 27.77 -15.85
CA ASP A 385 -17.66 28.92 -16.73
C ASP A 385 -19.03 29.54 -16.46
N GLN A 386 -19.07 30.85 -16.19
CA GLN A 386 -20.27 31.59 -15.81
C GLN A 386 -21.39 31.54 -16.86
N ARG A 387 -21.07 31.28 -18.14
CA ARG A 387 -22.08 31.10 -19.19
C ARG A 387 -23.01 29.91 -18.90
N GLY A 388 -22.56 28.92 -18.12
CA GLY A 388 -23.37 27.79 -17.64
C GLY A 388 -24.58 28.23 -16.80
N ALA A 389 -24.49 29.35 -16.09
CA ALA A 389 -25.54 29.81 -15.17
C ALA A 389 -26.86 30.12 -15.88
N ALA A 390 -26.80 30.69 -17.10
CA ALA A 390 -27.99 30.98 -17.89
C ALA A 390 -28.75 29.69 -18.26
N GLY A 391 -28.02 28.65 -18.67
CA GLY A 391 -28.59 27.33 -18.95
C GLY A 391 -29.23 26.70 -17.72
N ILE A 392 -28.56 26.76 -16.56
CA ILE A 392 -29.10 26.23 -15.29
C ILE A 392 -30.38 26.97 -14.88
N THR A 393 -30.39 28.30 -14.98
CA THR A 393 -31.55 29.14 -14.63
C THR A 393 -32.77 28.79 -15.48
N GLU A 394 -32.57 28.62 -16.79
CA GLU A 394 -33.67 28.26 -17.68
C GLU A 394 -34.20 26.85 -17.40
N MET A 395 -33.33 25.91 -17.00
CA MET A 395 -33.76 24.58 -16.56
C MET A 395 -34.57 24.65 -15.24
N ILE A 396 -34.16 25.47 -14.28
CA ILE A 396 -34.90 25.71 -13.03
C ILE A 396 -36.33 26.19 -13.34
N ARG A 397 -36.45 27.23 -14.17
CA ARG A 397 -37.74 27.84 -14.51
C ARG A 397 -38.72 26.88 -15.21
N LYS A 398 -38.18 25.94 -15.98
CA LYS A 398 -38.95 24.97 -16.77
C LYS A 398 -39.13 23.61 -16.09
N SER A 399 -38.50 23.37 -14.93
CA SER A 399 -38.54 22.08 -14.25
C SER A 399 -39.87 21.90 -13.51
N PRO A 400 -40.62 20.82 -13.78
CA PRO A 400 -41.81 20.48 -13.01
C PRO A 400 -41.50 19.71 -11.71
N SER A 401 -40.23 19.36 -11.46
CA SER A 401 -39.80 18.54 -10.31
C SER A 401 -39.05 19.37 -9.28
N ASP A 402 -39.57 19.45 -8.05
CA ASP A 402 -38.92 20.16 -6.95
C ASP A 402 -37.55 19.59 -6.56
N ALA A 403 -37.39 18.26 -6.67
CA ALA A 403 -36.12 17.59 -6.40
C ALA A 403 -35.04 18.02 -7.41
N VAL A 404 -35.38 18.00 -8.70
CA VAL A 404 -34.47 18.46 -9.78
C VAL A 404 -34.18 19.95 -9.63
N THR A 405 -35.20 20.75 -9.33
CA THR A 405 -35.05 22.19 -9.09
C THR A 405 -34.07 22.47 -7.94
N SER A 406 -34.14 21.70 -6.86
CA SER A 406 -33.23 21.84 -5.71
C SER A 406 -31.78 21.51 -6.09
N GLN A 407 -31.55 20.45 -6.87
CA GLN A 407 -30.22 20.08 -7.37
C GLN A 407 -29.65 21.12 -8.34
N LEU A 408 -30.48 21.66 -9.22
CA LEU A 408 -30.08 22.74 -10.14
C LEU A 408 -29.73 24.03 -9.40
N LYS A 409 -30.49 24.40 -8.36
CA LYS A 409 -30.16 25.55 -7.49
C LYS A 409 -28.83 25.35 -6.77
N ALA A 410 -28.55 24.14 -6.27
CA ALA A 410 -27.25 23.81 -5.69
C ALA A 410 -26.12 23.95 -6.71
N SER A 411 -26.33 23.47 -7.94
CA SER A 411 -25.36 23.59 -9.04
C SER A 411 -25.11 25.06 -9.43
N CYS A 412 -26.16 25.87 -9.54
CA CYS A 412 -26.00 27.32 -9.77
C CYS A 412 -25.25 28.00 -8.62
N ARG A 413 -25.54 27.64 -7.37
CA ARG A 413 -24.83 28.17 -6.20
C ARG A 413 -23.35 27.81 -6.23
N LYS A 414 -23.01 26.57 -6.61
CA LYS A 414 -21.63 26.12 -6.81
C LYS A 414 -20.91 26.95 -7.87
N LEU A 415 -21.58 27.26 -8.99
CA LEU A 415 -21.00 28.01 -10.10
C LEU A 415 -20.87 29.53 -9.82
N THR A 416 -21.89 30.15 -9.25
CA THR A 416 -22.02 31.62 -9.18
C THR A 416 -21.79 32.19 -7.77
N GLY A 417 -21.75 31.34 -6.75
CA GLY A 417 -21.78 31.74 -5.34
C GLY A 417 -23.13 32.26 -4.85
N ARG A 418 -24.18 32.25 -5.69
CA ARG A 418 -25.53 32.74 -5.38
C ARG A 418 -26.59 31.75 -5.85
N GLU A 419 -27.79 31.83 -5.29
CA GLU A 419 -28.91 31.05 -5.84
C GLU A 419 -29.48 31.70 -7.10
N CYS A 420 -29.62 30.90 -8.16
CA CYS A 420 -30.42 31.27 -9.33
C CYS A 420 -31.91 31.21 -8.97
N ARG A 421 -32.68 32.17 -9.48
CA ARG A 421 -34.13 32.28 -9.26
C ARG A 421 -34.92 31.78 -10.44
#